data_AF-A0A534TLH9-F1
#
_entry.id   AF-A0A534TLH9-F1
#
_cell.length_a   1.000
_cell.length_b   1.000
_cell.length_c   1.000
_cell.angle_alpha   90.00
_cell.angle_beta   90.00
_cell.angle_gamma   90.00
#
_symmetry.space_group_name_H-M   'P 1'
#
loop_
_entity.id
_entity.type
_entity.pdbx_description
1 polymer ?
#
loop_
_entity_poly.entity_id
_entity_poly.type
_entity_poly.pdbx_seq_one_letter_code
_entity_poly.pdbx_strand_id
1 'polypeptide(L)'
;MRAAPDLEPRSLAALYDEGYYHGVISGYPATGYEAAHASWAHWVAYLAARLPRRARWLDLGCAYGYLVAEAAAGGFRATGIDVSLYALGRVVTDVPTAAGKVARGVLEQLPLADASVDVVSAFDVLEHLVDPEPALAEARRVLRPGGVLIGATPDPLLFGRREETHFSERPPSYWVDRLLALGFDVDFRFYQAPFNLELLARRDDAPALAPAALLRWDGFAVEPDLPAVNGAARSRVAVRVRSGFGSAGPTHAPGVRWIGAGEASAYVLIAGRTPARVAVRIEVCGDADGAEVTIALDDVALTRARVTAAWTTVGCPALALAAGGHALRIRTSGPLLVRRLDVVADEATPAELVRRLPFDMYQRYAQCAAVLARLPGRAPTILDVGGVLGGAGGHLATTGDFFPAAAPPVSTDVRASDHPDHRAVAPGRLPFADASFDVVLCLDVLEHVAVDDRRALLDELARVTRRFVLLAAPFATSGVADADRLLFSLIEARHGYAHQFLHEHLAHGHPDLAGTIAYWESAGASVVVLPNGYLPYWEAMQLLNLTLAEPAMGERYARGQATYNEAVRDWREPAYRHLLVVDVQGGDEWCDAVRGLAAAEAAAARAPAGVARAAAALSTVVDLARAHET
;
A
#
# COMPACT_ATOMS: atom_id res chain seq x y z
N MET A 1 -2.88 4.39 -12.83
CA MET A 1 -3.73 3.75 -13.85
C MET A 1 -4.40 4.81 -14.71
N ARG A 2 -4.37 4.70 -16.05
CA ARG A 2 -5.38 5.40 -16.87
C ARG A 2 -6.76 4.81 -16.50
N ALA A 3 -7.84 5.56 -16.69
CA ALA A 3 -9.15 4.94 -16.82
C ALA A 3 -8.99 3.74 -17.78
N ALA A 4 -9.53 2.57 -17.40
CA ALA A 4 -9.61 1.46 -18.35
C ALA A 4 -10.18 2.06 -19.64
N PRO A 5 -9.55 1.86 -20.81
CA PRO A 5 -10.24 2.22 -22.03
C PRO A 5 -11.58 1.49 -21.99
N ASP A 6 -12.63 2.06 -22.60
CA ASP A 6 -13.90 1.33 -22.81
C ASP A 6 -13.60 0.10 -23.69
N LEU A 7 -13.12 -0.94 -23.03
CA LEU A 7 -12.67 -2.18 -23.61
C LEU A 7 -13.82 -3.15 -23.40
N GLU A 8 -14.78 -3.14 -24.32
CA GLU A 8 -15.68 -4.28 -24.51
C GLU A 8 -14.84 -5.58 -24.53
N PRO A 9 -15.27 -6.72 -23.98
CA PRO A 9 -14.48 -7.96 -23.94
C PRO A 9 -13.88 -8.42 -25.28
N ARG A 10 -14.42 -7.92 -26.41
CA ARG A 10 -13.87 -8.11 -27.76
C ARG A 10 -12.54 -7.37 -28.00
N SER A 11 -12.19 -6.35 -27.22
CA SER A 11 -10.97 -5.54 -27.38
C SER A 11 -9.78 -6.05 -26.55
N LEU A 12 -10.00 -6.73 -25.43
CA LEU A 12 -8.89 -7.32 -24.65
C LEU A 12 -8.20 -8.43 -25.46
N ALA A 13 -8.98 -9.31 -26.10
CA ALA A 13 -8.48 -10.36 -26.98
C ALA A 13 -7.62 -9.82 -28.15
N ALA A 14 -7.91 -8.60 -28.61
CA ALA A 14 -7.19 -7.96 -29.71
C ALA A 14 -5.80 -7.44 -29.30
N LEU A 15 -5.56 -7.24 -28.01
CA LEU A 15 -4.24 -6.84 -27.49
C LEU A 15 -3.25 -8.01 -27.45
N TYR A 16 -3.72 -9.25 -27.28
CA TYR A 16 -2.86 -10.42 -27.16
C TYR A 16 -2.66 -11.11 -28.53
N ASP A 17 -2.13 -10.37 -29.50
CA ASP A 17 -1.80 -10.86 -30.83
C ASP A 17 -0.31 -11.23 -30.97
N GLU A 18 0.15 -11.48 -32.20
CA GLU A 18 1.55 -11.78 -32.49
C GLU A 18 2.53 -10.72 -31.95
N GLY A 19 2.13 -9.44 -32.01
CA GLY A 19 2.95 -8.33 -31.56
C GLY A 19 3.17 -8.34 -30.05
N TYR A 20 2.15 -8.68 -29.26
CA TYR A 20 2.31 -8.89 -27.83
C TYR A 20 3.33 -9.99 -27.52
N TYR A 21 3.22 -11.16 -28.14
CA TYR A 21 4.14 -12.27 -27.85
C TYR A 21 5.57 -12.09 -28.40
N HIS A 22 5.82 -11.02 -29.18
CA HIS A 22 7.14 -10.66 -29.71
C HIS A 22 7.59 -9.25 -29.26
N GLY A 23 7.12 -8.77 -28.11
CA GLY A 23 7.69 -7.59 -27.46
C GLY A 23 7.35 -6.24 -28.07
N VAL A 24 6.32 -6.15 -28.92
CA VAL A 24 5.89 -4.86 -29.50
C VAL A 24 5.19 -3.99 -28.45
N ILE A 25 4.35 -4.60 -27.63
CA ILE A 25 3.57 -3.94 -26.57
C ILE A 25 3.69 -4.65 -25.20
N SER A 26 4.71 -5.51 -25.06
CA SER A 26 4.99 -6.29 -23.86
C SER A 26 6.49 -6.26 -23.50
N GLY A 27 6.83 -6.82 -22.34
CA GLY A 27 8.21 -7.02 -21.88
C GLY A 27 8.93 -8.20 -22.53
N TYR A 28 8.30 -8.96 -23.44
CA TYR A 28 8.91 -10.11 -24.09
C TYR A 28 10.00 -9.71 -25.10
N PRO A 29 10.98 -10.59 -25.38
CA PRO A 29 11.98 -10.31 -26.40
C PRO A 29 11.37 -10.37 -27.81
N ALA A 30 11.97 -9.63 -28.75
CA ALA A 30 11.60 -9.67 -30.17
C ALA A 30 11.71 -11.06 -30.80
N THR A 31 12.48 -11.96 -30.19
CA THR A 31 12.61 -13.37 -30.60
C THR A 31 11.42 -14.24 -30.19
N GLY A 32 10.44 -13.70 -29.48
CA GLY A 32 9.21 -14.38 -29.10
C GLY A 32 9.18 -14.90 -27.66
N TYR A 33 7.98 -15.11 -27.14
CA TYR A 33 7.69 -15.69 -25.83
C TYR A 33 8.36 -17.05 -25.61
N GLU A 34 8.55 -17.85 -26.67
CA GLU A 34 9.21 -19.15 -26.63
C GLU A 34 10.62 -19.07 -26.01
N ALA A 35 11.32 -17.96 -26.23
CA ALA A 35 12.68 -17.74 -25.73
C ALA A 35 12.74 -17.28 -24.26
N ALA A 36 11.60 -16.91 -23.67
CA ALA A 36 11.53 -16.28 -22.35
C ALA A 36 10.56 -16.96 -21.37
N HIS A 37 9.85 -18.02 -21.78
CA HIS A 37 8.91 -18.72 -20.90
C HIS A 37 9.61 -19.32 -19.67
N ALA A 38 8.95 -19.22 -18.52
CA ALA A 38 9.45 -19.79 -17.27
C ALA A 38 9.33 -21.32 -17.26
N SER A 39 10.02 -21.96 -16.31
CA SER A 39 9.74 -23.34 -15.93
C SER A 39 8.98 -23.35 -14.60
N TRP A 40 7.95 -24.19 -14.50
CA TRP A 40 7.14 -24.34 -13.29
C TRP A 40 7.41 -25.67 -12.57
N ALA A 41 8.59 -26.26 -12.79
CA ALA A 41 8.88 -27.62 -12.38
C ALA A 41 8.84 -27.79 -10.86
N HIS A 42 9.19 -26.74 -10.11
CA HIS A 42 9.08 -26.74 -8.65
C HIS A 42 7.63 -26.88 -8.19
N TRP A 43 6.69 -26.18 -8.83
CA TRP A 43 5.27 -26.28 -8.55
C TRP A 43 4.71 -27.66 -8.91
N VAL A 44 5.02 -28.14 -10.11
CA VAL A 44 4.58 -29.46 -10.59
C VAL A 44 5.08 -30.57 -9.67
N ALA A 45 6.37 -30.56 -9.31
CA ALA A 45 6.95 -31.56 -8.41
C ALA A 45 6.36 -31.47 -6.99
N TYR A 46 6.21 -30.26 -6.44
CA TYR A 46 5.65 -30.04 -5.11
C TYR A 46 4.21 -30.58 -5.00
N LEU A 47 3.38 -30.28 -6.01
CA LEU A 47 1.98 -30.70 -6.07
C LEU A 47 1.86 -32.21 -6.35
N ALA A 48 2.68 -32.75 -7.26
CA ALA A 48 2.63 -34.18 -7.60
C ALA A 48 2.98 -35.08 -6.39
N ALA A 49 3.81 -34.58 -5.47
CA ALA A 49 4.17 -35.28 -4.24
C ALA A 49 3.05 -35.26 -3.18
N ARG A 50 2.03 -34.40 -3.32
CA ARG A 50 1.02 -34.13 -2.27
C ARG A 50 -0.42 -34.38 -2.71
N LEU A 51 -0.67 -34.33 -4.02
CA LEU A 51 -2.00 -34.53 -4.59
C LEU A 51 -2.17 -35.95 -5.16
N PRO A 52 -3.43 -36.43 -5.27
CA PRO A 52 -3.71 -37.70 -5.91
C PRO A 52 -3.17 -37.78 -7.33
N ARG A 53 -2.76 -38.98 -7.76
CA ARG A 53 -2.35 -39.22 -9.15
C ARG A 53 -3.48 -38.79 -10.09
N ARG A 54 -3.11 -38.12 -11.20
CA ARG A 54 -4.06 -37.63 -12.21
C ARG A 54 -5.06 -36.59 -11.67
N ALA A 55 -4.70 -35.86 -10.62
CA ALA A 55 -5.40 -34.66 -10.20
C ALA A 55 -5.60 -33.70 -11.39
N ARG A 56 -6.73 -32.99 -11.39
CA ARG A 56 -7.16 -32.10 -12.47
C ARG A 56 -6.57 -30.72 -12.26
N TRP A 57 -5.93 -30.21 -13.30
CA TRP A 57 -5.26 -28.92 -13.32
C TRP A 57 -5.91 -28.03 -14.38
N LEU A 58 -6.27 -26.80 -14.00
CA LEU A 58 -6.72 -25.77 -14.92
C LEU A 58 -5.72 -24.61 -14.91
N ASP A 59 -5.17 -24.27 -16.07
CA ASP A 59 -4.28 -23.13 -16.25
C ASP A 59 -5.03 -21.95 -16.87
N LEU A 60 -5.04 -20.81 -16.17
CA LEU A 60 -5.71 -19.58 -16.58
C LEU A 60 -4.68 -18.67 -17.28
N GLY A 61 -4.98 -18.23 -18.50
CA GLY A 61 -4.01 -17.51 -19.34
C GLY A 61 -2.93 -18.44 -19.89
N CYS A 62 -3.32 -19.61 -20.40
CA CYS A 62 -2.37 -20.68 -20.71
C CYS A 62 -1.42 -20.40 -21.90
N ALA A 63 -1.64 -19.30 -22.64
CA ALA A 63 -0.88 -18.90 -23.81
C ALA A 63 -0.56 -20.07 -24.76
N TYR A 64 0.72 -20.37 -24.96
CA TYR A 64 1.19 -21.45 -25.86
C TYR A 64 1.06 -22.86 -25.25
N GLY A 65 0.54 -23.00 -24.04
CA GLY A 65 0.26 -24.28 -23.40
C GLY A 65 1.47 -24.95 -22.74
N TYR A 66 2.56 -24.22 -22.50
CA TYR A 66 3.77 -24.78 -21.89
C TYR A 66 3.52 -25.39 -20.52
N LEU A 67 2.85 -24.67 -19.61
CA LEU A 67 2.51 -25.17 -18.28
C LEU A 67 1.53 -26.35 -18.36
N VAL A 68 0.57 -26.32 -19.28
CA VAL A 68 -0.35 -27.45 -19.52
C VAL A 68 0.42 -28.72 -19.91
N ALA A 69 1.42 -28.61 -20.78
CA ALA A 69 2.28 -29.72 -21.16
C ALA A 69 3.16 -30.20 -20.00
N GLU A 70 3.76 -29.28 -19.25
CA GLU A 70 4.62 -29.57 -18.10
C GLU A 70 3.85 -30.28 -16.98
N ALA A 71 2.68 -29.78 -16.60
CA ALA A 71 1.80 -30.41 -15.63
C ALA A 71 1.32 -31.79 -16.11
N ALA A 72 0.99 -31.94 -17.40
CA ALA A 72 0.63 -33.26 -17.95
C ALA A 72 1.80 -34.26 -17.86
N ALA A 73 3.03 -33.83 -18.13
CA ALA A 73 4.23 -34.64 -17.96
C ALA A 73 4.49 -35.01 -16.48
N GLY A 74 4.14 -34.10 -15.56
CA GLY A 74 4.12 -34.35 -14.11
C GLY A 74 3.03 -35.31 -13.62
N GLY A 75 2.16 -35.82 -14.52
CA GLY A 75 1.14 -36.81 -14.21
C GLY A 75 -0.24 -36.24 -13.88
N PHE A 76 -0.47 -34.94 -14.09
CA PHE A 76 -1.78 -34.29 -13.93
C PHE A 76 -2.67 -34.46 -15.17
N ARG A 77 -3.99 -34.28 -14.98
CA ARG A 77 -4.94 -34.05 -16.08
C ARG A 77 -5.08 -32.55 -16.29
N ALA A 78 -4.14 -31.98 -17.04
CA ALA A 78 -4.05 -30.55 -17.26
C ALA A 78 -4.85 -30.08 -18.48
N THR A 79 -5.53 -28.94 -18.32
CA THR A 79 -6.20 -28.17 -19.37
C THR A 79 -5.90 -26.68 -19.19
N GLY A 80 -5.98 -25.90 -20.26
CA GLY A 80 -5.73 -24.45 -20.23
C GLY A 80 -6.85 -23.64 -20.88
N ILE A 81 -7.04 -22.41 -20.40
CA ILE A 81 -7.95 -21.42 -21.01
C ILE A 81 -7.16 -20.15 -21.29
N ASP A 82 -7.32 -19.61 -22.51
CA ASP A 82 -6.74 -18.32 -22.90
C ASP A 82 -7.69 -17.52 -23.80
N VAL A 83 -7.58 -16.20 -23.81
CA VAL A 83 -8.39 -15.32 -24.66
C VAL A 83 -7.83 -15.21 -26.08
N SER A 84 -6.50 -15.37 -26.24
CA SER A 84 -5.75 -15.18 -27.47
C SER A 84 -5.90 -16.36 -28.43
N LEU A 85 -6.55 -16.12 -29.57
CA LEU A 85 -6.58 -17.10 -30.66
C LEU A 85 -5.20 -17.33 -31.27
N TYR A 86 -4.35 -16.30 -31.30
CA TYR A 86 -2.99 -16.40 -31.80
C TYR A 86 -2.18 -17.39 -30.95
N ALA A 87 -2.17 -17.21 -29.63
CA ALA A 87 -1.46 -18.08 -28.70
C ALA A 87 -1.94 -19.52 -28.76
N LEU A 88 -3.26 -19.73 -28.77
CA LEU A 88 -3.85 -21.06 -28.89
C LEU A 88 -3.51 -21.76 -30.21
N GLY A 89 -3.33 -21.00 -31.29
CA GLY A 89 -2.87 -21.53 -32.58
C GLY A 89 -1.45 -22.09 -32.51
N ARG A 90 -0.56 -21.45 -31.74
CA ARG A 90 0.83 -21.90 -31.52
C ARG A 90 0.92 -23.21 -30.75
N VAL A 91 -0.04 -23.52 -29.88
CA VAL A 91 -0.07 -24.78 -29.11
C VAL A 91 -0.02 -26.01 -30.03
N VAL A 92 -0.76 -25.96 -31.16
CA VAL A 92 -0.85 -27.09 -32.09
C VAL A 92 0.48 -27.35 -32.79
N THR A 93 1.25 -26.32 -33.08
CA THR A 93 2.54 -26.42 -33.79
C THR A 93 3.71 -26.64 -32.85
N ASP A 94 3.73 -25.95 -31.71
CA ASP A 94 4.92 -25.80 -30.88
C ASP A 94 4.88 -26.72 -29.66
N VAL A 95 3.68 -27.08 -29.19
CA VAL A 95 3.47 -27.92 -28.00
C VAL A 95 2.45 -29.03 -28.28
N PRO A 96 2.74 -30.00 -29.17
CA PRO A 96 1.78 -31.04 -29.58
C PRO A 96 1.21 -31.87 -28.41
N THR A 97 1.93 -31.96 -27.29
CA THR A 97 1.47 -32.65 -26.07
C THR A 97 0.37 -31.91 -25.32
N ALA A 98 0.19 -30.60 -25.55
CA ALA A 98 -0.91 -29.78 -25.05
C ALA A 98 -2.03 -29.59 -26.08
N ALA A 99 -1.84 -30.01 -27.34
CA ALA A 99 -2.86 -29.94 -28.37
C ALA A 99 -4.14 -30.69 -27.94
N GLY A 100 -5.29 -30.05 -28.11
CA GLY A 100 -6.59 -30.57 -27.67
C GLY A 100 -6.86 -30.50 -26.16
N LYS A 101 -5.97 -29.87 -25.38
CA LYS A 101 -6.16 -29.63 -23.93
C LYS A 101 -6.34 -28.15 -23.58
N VAL A 102 -6.29 -27.27 -24.57
CA VAL A 102 -6.46 -25.82 -24.41
C VAL A 102 -7.75 -25.37 -25.09
N ALA A 103 -8.40 -24.33 -24.55
CA ALA A 103 -9.62 -23.77 -25.10
C ALA A 103 -9.63 -22.25 -25.03
N ARG A 104 -10.37 -21.61 -25.94
CA ARG A 104 -10.61 -20.18 -25.88
C ARG A 104 -11.68 -19.87 -24.82
N GLY A 105 -11.44 -18.88 -23.97
CA GLY A 105 -12.42 -18.42 -22.99
C GLY A 105 -12.02 -17.10 -22.33
N VAL A 106 -12.93 -16.59 -21.51
CA VAL A 106 -12.69 -15.48 -20.59
C VAL A 106 -12.67 -16.04 -19.16
N LEU A 107 -11.90 -15.42 -18.27
CA LEU A 107 -11.63 -16.00 -16.94
C LEU A 107 -12.74 -15.72 -15.94
N GLU A 108 -13.55 -14.70 -16.22
CA GLU A 108 -14.72 -14.25 -15.45
C GLU A 108 -15.92 -15.19 -15.63
N GLN A 109 -15.85 -16.14 -16.58
CA GLN A 109 -16.90 -17.11 -16.83
C GLN A 109 -16.33 -18.43 -17.36
N LEU A 110 -15.88 -19.29 -16.45
CA LEU A 110 -15.23 -20.54 -16.79
C LEU A 110 -16.27 -21.62 -17.17
N PRO A 111 -16.12 -22.31 -18.32
CA PRO A 111 -17.03 -23.36 -18.78
C PRO A 111 -16.78 -24.70 -18.05
N LEU A 112 -16.59 -24.64 -16.73
CA LEU A 112 -16.37 -25.79 -15.85
C LEU A 112 -17.44 -25.83 -14.76
N ALA A 113 -17.77 -27.04 -14.32
CA ALA A 113 -18.65 -27.23 -13.17
C ALA A 113 -17.97 -26.79 -11.86
N ASP A 114 -18.77 -26.48 -10.86
CA ASP A 114 -18.31 -26.21 -9.50
C ASP A 114 -17.51 -27.41 -8.96
N ALA A 115 -16.48 -27.15 -8.16
CA ALA A 115 -15.67 -28.19 -7.50
C ALA A 115 -15.22 -29.32 -8.46
N SER A 116 -14.77 -28.96 -9.65
CA SER A 116 -14.39 -29.90 -10.71
C SER A 116 -12.88 -30.07 -10.89
N VAL A 117 -12.07 -29.16 -10.36
CA VAL A 117 -10.59 -29.20 -10.47
C VAL A 117 -9.91 -29.20 -9.10
N ASP A 118 -8.69 -29.74 -9.06
CA ASP A 118 -7.88 -29.87 -7.84
C ASP A 118 -6.84 -28.74 -7.75
N VAL A 119 -6.36 -28.25 -8.89
CA VAL A 119 -5.39 -27.15 -9.02
C VAL A 119 -5.88 -26.14 -10.05
N VAL A 120 -5.77 -24.86 -9.73
CA VAL A 120 -5.85 -23.75 -10.67
C VAL A 120 -4.50 -23.02 -10.67
N SER A 121 -3.96 -22.70 -11.83
CA SER A 121 -2.79 -21.82 -11.97
C SER A 121 -3.14 -20.51 -12.65
N ALA A 122 -2.50 -19.43 -12.23
CA ALA A 122 -2.62 -18.08 -12.78
C ALA A 122 -1.26 -17.36 -12.68
N PHE A 123 -0.33 -17.71 -13.56
CA PHE A 123 1.00 -17.09 -13.62
C PHE A 123 1.00 -15.97 -14.65
N ASP A 124 1.42 -14.77 -14.23
CA ASP A 124 1.58 -13.60 -15.09
C ASP A 124 0.30 -13.26 -15.89
N VAL A 125 -0.86 -13.37 -15.23
CA VAL A 125 -2.19 -13.16 -15.84
C VAL A 125 -3.09 -12.23 -15.00
N LEU A 126 -2.88 -12.15 -13.68
CA LEU A 126 -3.77 -11.41 -12.80
C LEU A 126 -3.66 -9.89 -12.98
N GLU A 127 -2.47 -9.41 -13.31
CA GLU A 127 -2.12 -8.03 -13.67
C GLU A 127 -2.72 -7.56 -15.01
N HIS A 128 -3.21 -8.50 -15.82
CA HIS A 128 -3.85 -8.25 -17.10
C HIS A 128 -5.38 -8.17 -17.01
N LEU A 129 -5.98 -8.37 -15.83
CA LEU A 129 -7.42 -8.37 -15.64
C LEU A 129 -7.93 -7.00 -15.22
N VAL A 130 -8.75 -6.35 -16.04
CA VAL A 130 -9.34 -5.04 -15.70
C VAL A 130 -10.04 -5.05 -14.33
N ASP A 131 -10.79 -6.12 -14.04
CA ASP A 131 -11.28 -6.46 -12.72
C ASP A 131 -10.93 -7.92 -12.40
N PRO A 132 -9.98 -8.19 -11.48
CA PRO A 132 -9.59 -9.56 -11.15
C PRO A 132 -10.63 -10.31 -10.30
N GLU A 133 -11.58 -9.62 -9.66
CA GLU A 133 -12.49 -10.26 -8.70
C GLU A 133 -13.37 -11.37 -9.29
N PRO A 134 -14.04 -11.18 -10.44
CA PRO A 134 -14.83 -12.24 -11.03
C PRO A 134 -13.99 -13.47 -11.38
N ALA A 135 -12.76 -13.28 -11.88
CA ALA A 135 -11.87 -14.39 -12.22
C ALA A 135 -11.39 -15.15 -10.97
N LEU A 136 -11.05 -14.46 -9.88
CA LEU A 136 -10.69 -15.10 -8.61
C LEU A 136 -11.88 -15.86 -8.00
N ALA A 137 -13.10 -15.31 -8.11
CA ALA A 137 -14.33 -15.99 -7.68
C ALA A 137 -14.61 -17.25 -8.51
N GLU A 138 -14.43 -17.21 -9.83
CA GLU A 138 -14.53 -18.37 -10.71
C GLU A 138 -13.47 -19.42 -10.40
N ALA A 139 -12.21 -19.02 -10.20
CA ALA A 139 -11.13 -19.91 -9.76
C ALA A 139 -11.51 -20.64 -8.47
N ARG A 140 -12.06 -19.91 -7.48
CA ARG A 140 -12.59 -20.52 -6.27
C ARG A 140 -13.73 -21.50 -6.56
N ARG A 141 -14.72 -21.10 -7.37
CA ARG A 141 -15.92 -21.91 -7.67
C ARG A 141 -15.54 -23.26 -8.26
N VAL A 142 -14.64 -23.29 -9.24
CA VAL A 142 -14.24 -24.52 -9.94
C VAL A 142 -13.32 -25.40 -9.09
N LEU A 143 -12.56 -24.83 -8.14
CA LEU A 143 -11.73 -25.59 -7.22
C LEU A 143 -12.57 -26.46 -6.29
N ARG A 144 -12.14 -27.69 -6.04
CA ARG A 144 -12.71 -28.54 -5.00
C ARG A 144 -12.38 -28.01 -3.60
N PRO A 145 -13.16 -28.36 -2.57
CA PRO A 145 -12.68 -28.30 -1.19
C PRO A 145 -11.32 -29.02 -1.07
N GLY A 146 -10.33 -28.37 -0.46
CA GLY A 146 -8.95 -28.84 -0.39
C GLY A 146 -8.09 -28.57 -1.64
N GLY A 147 -8.66 -27.98 -2.70
CA GLY A 147 -7.95 -27.57 -3.91
C GLY A 147 -7.16 -26.27 -3.72
N VAL A 148 -6.27 -25.98 -4.66
CA VAL A 148 -5.39 -24.80 -4.59
C VAL A 148 -5.37 -23.94 -5.84
N LEU A 149 -5.33 -22.63 -5.64
CA LEU A 149 -4.89 -21.66 -6.63
C LEU A 149 -3.41 -21.37 -6.40
N ILE A 150 -2.59 -21.46 -7.44
CA ILE A 150 -1.20 -21.01 -7.43
C ILE A 150 -1.00 -19.94 -8.51
N GLY A 151 -0.06 -19.03 -8.30
CA GLY A 151 0.18 -17.99 -9.29
C GLY A 151 1.36 -17.10 -8.95
N ALA A 152 1.65 -16.20 -9.87
CA ALA A 152 2.63 -15.14 -9.70
C ALA A 152 2.12 -13.85 -10.32
N THR A 153 2.53 -12.71 -9.76
CA THR A 153 2.17 -11.38 -10.24
C THR A 153 3.18 -10.34 -9.72
N PRO A 154 3.50 -9.27 -10.49
CA PRO A 154 4.45 -8.27 -10.06
C PRO A 154 3.88 -7.36 -8.95
N ASP A 155 4.75 -6.99 -8.00
CA ASP A 155 4.51 -5.89 -7.07
C ASP A 155 4.86 -4.56 -7.78
N PRO A 156 3.86 -3.69 -8.08
CA PRO A 156 4.09 -2.42 -8.76
C PRO A 156 5.01 -1.46 -7.99
N LEU A 157 5.19 -1.65 -6.69
CA LEU A 157 6.07 -0.79 -5.89
C LEU A 157 7.56 -1.03 -6.19
N LEU A 158 7.90 -2.22 -6.70
CA LEU A 158 9.27 -2.58 -7.08
C LEU A 158 9.42 -2.89 -8.57
N PHE A 159 8.31 -3.12 -9.28
CA PHE A 159 8.30 -3.34 -10.72
C PHE A 159 8.47 -2.00 -11.44
N GLY A 160 9.73 -1.62 -11.67
CA GLY A 160 10.09 -0.33 -12.28
C GLY A 160 9.85 -0.21 -13.78
N ARG A 161 9.05 -1.10 -14.38
CA ARG A 161 8.71 -1.08 -15.81
C ARG A 161 7.22 -0.81 -15.97
N ARG A 162 6.91 0.06 -16.92
CA ARG A 162 5.53 0.30 -17.33
C ARG A 162 5.21 -0.59 -18.51
N GLU A 163 4.14 -1.37 -18.40
CA GLU A 163 3.65 -2.24 -19.46
C GLU A 163 2.21 -1.87 -19.83
N GLU A 164 1.91 -1.70 -21.11
CA GLU A 164 0.62 -1.14 -21.54
C GLU A 164 -0.55 -2.11 -21.31
N THR A 165 -0.25 -3.40 -21.23
CA THR A 165 -1.21 -4.48 -21.04
C THR A 165 -1.44 -4.81 -19.56
N HIS A 166 -0.71 -4.16 -18.65
CA HIS A 166 -0.87 -4.32 -17.20
C HIS A 166 -1.96 -3.35 -16.70
N PHE A 167 -3.20 -3.84 -16.63
CA PHE A 167 -4.36 -3.05 -16.21
C PHE A 167 -4.55 -3.04 -14.69
N SER A 168 -4.08 -4.08 -14.01
CA SER A 168 -4.37 -4.39 -12.61
C SER A 168 -3.11 -4.79 -11.84
N GLU A 169 -2.02 -4.04 -12.01
CA GLU A 169 -0.90 -4.16 -11.08
C GLU A 169 -1.36 -3.74 -9.69
N ARG A 170 -1.35 -4.70 -8.77
CA ARG A 170 -1.80 -4.51 -7.40
C ARG A 170 -0.71 -4.97 -6.44
N PRO A 171 -0.54 -4.27 -5.30
CA PRO A 171 0.48 -4.63 -4.34
C PRO A 171 0.14 -5.96 -3.65
N PRO A 172 1.12 -6.65 -3.02
CA PRO A 172 0.88 -7.96 -2.41
C PRO A 172 -0.24 -7.98 -1.38
N SER A 173 -0.43 -6.92 -0.60
CA SER A 173 -1.53 -6.84 0.38
C SER A 173 -2.92 -6.92 -0.28
N TYR A 174 -3.10 -6.39 -1.48
CA TYR A 174 -4.35 -6.48 -2.24
C TYR A 174 -4.69 -7.93 -2.54
N TRP A 175 -3.76 -8.68 -3.13
CA TRP A 175 -4.00 -10.06 -3.54
C TRP A 175 -4.33 -10.94 -2.34
N VAL A 176 -3.61 -10.76 -1.23
CA VAL A 176 -3.88 -11.49 0.01
C VAL A 176 -5.24 -11.10 0.59
N ASP A 177 -5.59 -9.82 0.68
CA ASP A 177 -6.89 -9.35 1.18
C ASP A 177 -8.04 -9.95 0.37
N ARG A 178 -7.94 -9.92 -0.96
CA ARG A 178 -9.00 -10.43 -1.85
C ARG A 178 -9.19 -11.94 -1.79
N LEU A 179 -8.09 -12.69 -1.74
CA LEU A 179 -8.15 -14.15 -1.57
C LEU A 179 -8.71 -14.54 -0.20
N LEU A 180 -8.32 -13.84 0.88
CA LEU A 180 -8.89 -14.04 2.20
C LEU A 180 -10.39 -13.72 2.23
N ALA A 181 -10.81 -12.63 1.58
CA ALA A 181 -12.22 -12.25 1.47
C ALA A 181 -13.07 -13.29 0.71
N LEU A 182 -12.46 -14.00 -0.25
CA LEU A 182 -13.08 -15.14 -0.93
C LEU A 182 -13.04 -16.43 -0.10
N GLY A 183 -12.44 -16.46 1.09
CA GLY A 183 -12.38 -17.63 1.96
C GLY A 183 -11.29 -18.63 1.55
N PHE A 184 -10.19 -18.15 0.99
CA PHE A 184 -8.96 -18.92 0.89
C PHE A 184 -8.10 -18.78 2.15
N ASP A 185 -7.28 -19.80 2.43
CA ASP A 185 -6.11 -19.68 3.29
C ASP A 185 -4.87 -19.43 2.42
N VAL A 186 -4.18 -18.32 2.63
CA VAL A 186 -3.20 -17.76 1.67
C VAL A 186 -1.79 -17.85 2.25
N ASP A 187 -0.87 -18.35 1.43
CA ASP A 187 0.57 -18.29 1.67
C ASP A 187 1.25 -17.68 0.45
N PHE A 188 2.38 -17.01 0.65
CA PHE A 188 3.07 -16.29 -0.42
C PHE A 188 4.57 -16.15 -0.15
N ARG A 189 5.33 -15.81 -1.19
CA ARG A 189 6.77 -15.48 -1.13
C ARG A 189 7.17 -14.50 -2.24
N PHE A 190 8.42 -14.06 -2.19
CA PHE A 190 9.06 -13.38 -3.31
C PHE A 190 10.11 -14.32 -3.91
N TYR A 191 10.04 -14.58 -5.22
CA TYR A 191 10.88 -15.58 -5.87
C TYR A 191 11.41 -15.10 -7.22
N GLN A 192 12.64 -15.50 -7.57
CA GLN A 192 13.43 -15.05 -8.73
C GLN A 192 13.82 -13.56 -8.72
N ALA A 193 12.89 -12.67 -8.40
CA ALA A 193 13.11 -11.25 -8.30
C ALA A 193 12.35 -10.65 -7.09
N PRO A 194 12.83 -9.55 -6.49
CA PRO A 194 12.19 -8.93 -5.32
C PRO A 194 10.76 -8.41 -5.57
N PHE A 195 10.43 -8.13 -6.83
CA PHE A 195 9.11 -7.67 -7.24
C PHE A 195 8.14 -8.81 -7.54
N ASN A 196 8.60 -10.04 -7.74
CA ASN A 196 7.72 -11.12 -8.19
C ASN A 196 7.10 -11.84 -6.98
N LEU A 197 5.81 -11.59 -6.73
CA LEU A 197 5.03 -12.25 -5.71
C LEU A 197 4.54 -13.58 -6.23
N GLU A 198 4.93 -14.69 -5.62
CA GLU A 198 4.29 -15.98 -5.83
C GLU A 198 3.32 -16.29 -4.69
N LEU A 199 2.14 -16.83 -5.02
CA LEU A 199 1.08 -17.13 -4.07
C LEU A 199 0.57 -18.57 -4.20
N LEU A 200 0.04 -19.08 -3.09
CA LEU A 200 -0.74 -20.31 -2.99
C LEU A 200 -1.94 -20.04 -2.08
N ALA A 201 -3.14 -20.14 -2.64
CA ALA A 201 -4.40 -19.98 -1.94
C ALA A 201 -5.12 -21.33 -1.84
N ARG A 202 -5.32 -21.84 -0.62
CA ARG A 202 -6.01 -23.10 -0.32
C ARG A 202 -7.48 -22.87 -0.11
N ARG A 203 -8.33 -23.60 -0.83
CA ARG A 203 -9.76 -23.60 -0.57
C ARG A 203 -10.06 -24.53 0.61
N ASP A 204 -10.56 -23.98 1.70
CA ASP A 204 -10.89 -24.69 2.94
C ASP A 204 -9.67 -25.37 3.59
N ASP A 205 -9.86 -26.25 4.57
CA ASP A 205 -8.75 -26.99 5.19
C ASP A 205 -8.13 -27.95 4.17
N ALA A 206 -6.89 -27.67 3.75
CA ALA A 206 -6.10 -28.51 2.86
C ALA A 206 -4.82 -29.02 3.57
N PRO A 207 -4.92 -29.97 4.53
CA PRO A 207 -3.79 -30.39 5.35
C PRO A 207 -2.60 -30.95 4.56
N ALA A 208 -2.88 -31.61 3.44
CA ALA A 208 -1.84 -32.14 2.54
C ALA A 208 -0.97 -31.03 1.92
N LEU A 209 -1.45 -29.79 1.94
CA LEU A 209 -0.82 -28.58 1.42
C LEU A 209 -0.60 -27.52 2.52
N ALA A 210 -0.71 -27.93 3.80
CA ALA A 210 -0.45 -27.11 4.99
C ALA A 210 0.95 -26.46 4.92
N PRO A 211 1.15 -25.29 5.58
CA PRO A 211 1.93 -24.18 5.05
C PRO A 211 3.24 -24.64 4.45
N ALA A 212 3.27 -24.54 3.12
CA ALA A 212 4.20 -25.24 2.29
C ALA A 212 5.63 -24.87 2.65
N ALA A 213 6.47 -25.85 2.99
CA ALA A 213 7.92 -25.65 3.01
C ALA A 213 8.45 -25.03 1.69
N LEU A 214 7.71 -25.20 0.58
CA LEU A 214 7.98 -24.57 -0.71
C LEU A 214 7.87 -23.03 -0.67
N LEU A 215 6.93 -22.47 0.10
CA LEU A 215 6.69 -21.02 0.15
C LEU A 215 7.40 -20.31 1.30
N ARG A 216 7.88 -21.06 2.29
CA ARG A 216 8.80 -20.56 3.33
C ARG A 216 10.23 -20.35 2.82
N TRP A 217 10.43 -20.39 1.50
CA TRP A 217 11.71 -20.66 0.87
C TRP A 217 12.09 -19.55 -0.12
N ASP A 218 13.31 -19.07 0.04
CA ASP A 218 14.02 -18.05 -0.76
C ASP A 218 14.64 -18.58 -2.06
N GLY A 219 14.59 -19.90 -2.32
CA GLY A 219 15.19 -20.49 -3.51
C GLY A 219 16.33 -21.50 -3.28
N PHE A 220 16.80 -21.76 -2.05
CA PHE A 220 17.90 -22.72 -1.80
C PHE A 220 17.73 -23.62 -0.54
N ALA A 221 17.63 -24.95 -0.72
CA ALA A 221 17.62 -26.07 0.28
C ALA A 221 16.56 -26.17 1.42
N VAL A 222 16.46 -27.36 2.04
CA VAL A 222 15.50 -27.82 3.08
C VAL A 222 15.73 -27.17 4.47
N GLU A 223 15.85 -25.85 4.55
CA GLU A 223 16.20 -25.13 5.77
C GLU A 223 14.98 -24.51 6.49
N PRO A 224 15.06 -24.27 7.82
CA PRO A 224 13.99 -23.60 8.56
C PRO A 224 13.81 -22.14 8.14
N ASP A 225 12.58 -21.64 8.22
CA ASP A 225 12.21 -20.26 7.89
C ASP A 225 12.94 -19.28 8.83
N LEU A 226 13.60 -18.26 8.26
CA LEU A 226 14.36 -17.27 9.05
C LEU A 226 13.41 -16.40 9.91
N PRO A 227 12.29 -15.87 9.37
CA PRO A 227 11.36 -15.06 10.14
C PRO A 227 10.43 -15.92 11.01
N ALA A 228 10.26 -15.54 12.26
CA ALA A 228 9.27 -16.10 13.16
C ALA A 228 8.32 -14.99 13.66
N VAL A 229 7.01 -15.22 13.58
CA VAL A 229 5.99 -14.27 14.05
C VAL A 229 5.35 -14.77 15.35
N ASN A 230 5.39 -13.93 16.38
CA ASN A 230 4.86 -14.21 17.71
C ASN A 230 3.89 -13.09 18.15
N GLY A 231 3.25 -13.25 19.31
CA GLY A 231 2.38 -12.23 19.91
C GLY A 231 0.88 -12.50 19.70
N ALA A 232 0.06 -11.57 20.20
CA ALA A 232 -1.40 -11.69 20.20
C ALA A 232 -2.00 -11.56 18.79
N ALA A 233 -1.43 -10.71 17.94
CA ALA A 233 -1.92 -10.42 16.58
C ALA A 233 -1.26 -11.28 15.50
N ARG A 234 -0.44 -12.29 15.87
CA ARG A 234 0.37 -13.10 14.94
C ARG A 234 -0.40 -13.75 13.78
N SER A 235 -1.69 -14.04 13.95
CA SER A 235 -2.50 -14.64 12.89
C SER A 235 -2.85 -13.68 11.75
N ARG A 236 -2.68 -12.37 11.97
CA ARG A 236 -2.89 -11.31 10.95
C ARG A 236 -1.58 -10.83 10.35
N VAL A 237 -0.44 -11.25 10.89
CA VAL A 237 0.87 -10.74 10.49
C VAL A 237 1.69 -11.83 9.82
N ALA A 238 2.06 -11.60 8.56
CA ALA A 238 2.97 -12.46 7.82
C ALA A 238 4.28 -11.73 7.57
N VAL A 239 5.40 -12.44 7.70
CA VAL A 239 6.74 -11.91 7.39
C VAL A 239 7.40 -12.82 6.38
N ARG A 240 7.88 -12.26 5.27
CA ARG A 240 8.55 -13.01 4.20
C ARG A 240 9.87 -12.37 3.84
N VAL A 241 10.91 -13.18 3.71
CA VAL A 241 12.19 -12.73 3.12
C VAL A 241 11.92 -12.23 1.71
N ARG A 242 12.54 -11.12 1.34
CA ARG A 242 12.33 -10.46 0.04
C ARG A 242 13.61 -10.35 -0.79
N SER A 243 14.71 -9.85 -0.21
CA SER A 243 15.99 -9.77 -0.91
C SER A 243 17.18 -9.67 0.05
N GLY A 244 18.39 -9.95 -0.44
CA GLY A 244 19.65 -9.71 0.29
C GLY A 244 20.03 -10.75 1.36
N PHE A 245 19.23 -11.80 1.55
CA PHE A 245 19.56 -12.93 2.42
C PHE A 245 20.14 -14.09 1.60
N GLY A 246 21.45 -14.27 1.64
CA GLY A 246 22.16 -15.37 0.99
C GLY A 246 22.34 -16.60 1.89
N SER A 247 22.73 -17.72 1.29
CA SER A 247 23.17 -18.90 2.05
C SER A 247 24.53 -18.63 2.71
N ALA A 248 24.67 -18.97 3.99
CA ALA A 248 25.94 -18.90 4.70
C ALA A 248 26.91 -20.04 4.32
N GLY A 249 26.51 -20.96 3.44
CA GLY A 249 27.32 -22.11 3.02
C GLY A 249 27.39 -23.24 4.05
N PRO A 250 28.06 -24.36 3.70
CA PRO A 250 28.00 -25.62 4.47
C PRO A 250 28.78 -25.60 5.79
N THR A 251 29.60 -24.57 6.04
CA THR A 251 30.39 -24.43 7.28
C THR A 251 29.58 -23.87 8.45
N HIS A 252 28.36 -23.41 8.21
CA HIS A 252 27.47 -22.85 9.21
C HIS A 252 26.32 -23.81 9.54
N ALA A 253 25.67 -23.61 10.69
CA ALA A 253 24.49 -24.37 11.05
C ALA A 253 23.36 -24.14 10.03
N PRO A 254 22.51 -25.14 9.74
CA PRO A 254 21.34 -24.96 8.88
C PRO A 254 20.45 -23.81 9.37
N GLY A 255 19.94 -23.00 8.44
CA GLY A 255 19.09 -21.84 8.73
C GLY A 255 19.85 -20.52 8.93
N VAL A 256 21.18 -20.55 9.03
CA VAL A 256 21.98 -19.31 9.07
C VAL A 256 22.02 -18.68 7.68
N ARG A 257 21.69 -17.39 7.62
CA ARG A 257 21.72 -16.56 6.42
C ARG A 257 22.87 -15.57 6.48
N TRP A 258 23.36 -15.19 5.32
CA TRP A 258 24.39 -14.19 5.14
C TRP A 258 23.80 -12.93 4.51
N ILE A 259 24.15 -11.76 5.04
CA ILE A 259 23.86 -10.46 4.45
C ILE A 259 25.20 -9.83 4.10
N GLY A 260 25.41 -9.49 2.84
CA GLY A 260 26.60 -8.74 2.41
C GLY A 260 26.59 -7.30 2.89
N ALA A 261 27.69 -6.57 2.67
CA ALA A 261 27.68 -5.12 2.88
C ALA A 261 26.60 -4.48 1.98
N GLY A 262 25.69 -3.71 2.57
CA GLY A 262 24.53 -3.15 1.86
C GLY A 262 23.23 -3.32 2.64
N GLU A 263 22.19 -3.81 1.98
CA GLU A 263 20.84 -3.94 2.52
C GLU A 263 20.24 -5.31 2.22
N ALA A 264 19.57 -5.89 3.22
CA ALA A 264 18.63 -6.98 3.06
C ALA A 264 17.21 -6.50 3.44
N SER A 265 16.20 -7.10 2.80
CA SER A 265 14.81 -6.72 3.01
C SER A 265 13.90 -7.92 3.25
N ALA A 266 12.97 -7.74 4.18
CA ALA A 266 11.82 -8.61 4.40
C ALA A 266 10.53 -7.79 4.27
N TYR A 267 9.46 -8.45 3.87
CA TYR A 267 8.14 -7.89 3.74
C TYR A 267 7.30 -8.25 4.96
N VAL A 268 6.70 -7.26 5.61
CA VAL A 268 5.79 -7.41 6.75
C VAL A 268 4.40 -7.06 6.26
N LEU A 269 3.50 -8.04 6.22
CA LEU A 269 2.10 -7.84 5.86
C LEU A 269 1.24 -7.88 7.11
N ILE A 270 0.44 -6.83 7.33
CA ILE A 270 -0.62 -6.80 8.33
C ILE A 270 -1.95 -6.91 7.59
N ALA A 271 -2.52 -8.13 7.58
CA ALA A 271 -3.75 -8.45 6.88
C ALA A 271 -5.00 -7.86 7.58
N GLY A 272 -6.03 -7.61 6.78
CA GLY A 272 -7.27 -6.98 7.23
C GLY A 272 -7.13 -5.47 7.29
N ARG A 273 -7.84 -4.83 8.23
CA ARG A 273 -8.00 -3.36 8.31
C ARG A 273 -7.71 -2.76 9.67
N THR A 274 -7.19 -3.57 10.58
CA THR A 274 -6.82 -3.12 11.93
C THR A 274 -5.30 -3.06 12.05
N PRO A 275 -4.76 -1.98 12.65
CA PRO A 275 -3.32 -1.87 12.84
C PRO A 275 -2.78 -2.96 13.78
N ALA A 276 -1.46 -3.09 13.78
CA ALA A 276 -0.74 -3.96 14.71
C ALA A 276 0.48 -3.23 15.27
N ARG A 277 0.82 -3.51 16.54
CA ARG A 277 2.09 -3.11 17.13
C ARG A 277 3.14 -4.15 16.79
N VAL A 278 4.19 -3.74 16.11
CA VAL A 278 5.24 -4.62 15.59
C VAL A 278 6.57 -4.25 16.24
N ALA A 279 7.22 -5.24 16.86
CA ALA A 279 8.61 -5.15 17.30
C ALA A 279 9.45 -6.20 16.57
N VAL A 280 10.68 -5.84 16.21
CA VAL A 280 11.61 -6.70 15.47
C VAL A 280 12.83 -6.99 16.34
N ARG A 281 13.29 -8.24 16.33
CA ARG A 281 14.56 -8.67 16.92
C ARG A 281 15.32 -9.52 15.92
N ILE A 282 16.59 -9.23 15.71
CA ILE A 282 17.47 -10.01 14.87
C ILE A 282 18.63 -10.52 15.70
N GLU A 283 19.00 -11.77 15.46
CA GLU A 283 20.18 -12.36 16.06
C GLU A 283 21.29 -12.49 15.02
N VAL A 284 22.37 -11.73 15.26
CA VAL A 284 23.41 -11.45 14.26
C VAL A 284 24.82 -11.51 14.84
N CYS A 285 25.79 -11.82 14.00
CA CYS A 285 27.21 -11.57 14.25
C CYS A 285 27.89 -11.05 12.97
N GLY A 286 28.94 -10.25 13.12
CA GLY A 286 29.79 -9.84 12.00
C GLY A 286 30.92 -10.83 11.73
N ASP A 287 31.52 -10.75 10.55
CA ASP A 287 32.77 -11.49 10.26
C ASP A 287 33.96 -10.97 11.10
N ALA A 288 33.88 -9.70 11.55
CA ALA A 288 34.83 -9.04 12.44
C ALA A 288 34.11 -8.04 13.35
N ASP A 289 34.80 -7.60 14.41
CA ASP A 289 34.26 -6.59 15.33
C ASP A 289 34.10 -5.22 14.66
N GLY A 290 32.97 -4.57 14.93
CA GLY A 290 32.75 -3.17 14.56
C GLY A 290 31.89 -2.94 13.33
N ALA A 291 31.37 -3.99 12.68
CA ALA A 291 30.29 -3.83 11.71
C ALA A 291 29.07 -3.17 12.39
N GLU A 292 28.37 -2.35 11.65
CA GLU A 292 27.19 -1.65 12.13
C GLU A 292 25.95 -2.22 11.44
N VAL A 293 24.86 -2.34 12.19
CA VAL A 293 23.56 -2.75 11.67
C VAL A 293 22.52 -1.69 12.00
N THR A 294 21.69 -1.37 11.01
CA THR A 294 20.53 -0.49 11.14
C THR A 294 19.28 -1.27 10.76
N ILE A 295 18.28 -1.27 11.65
CA ILE A 295 16.96 -1.86 11.42
C ILE A 295 15.97 -0.72 11.18
N ALA A 296 15.29 -0.76 10.03
CA ALA A 296 14.25 0.19 9.66
C ALA A 296 12.97 -0.53 9.26
N LEU A 297 11.82 0.05 9.60
CA LEU A 297 10.54 -0.30 8.98
C LEU A 297 10.18 0.85 8.05
N ASP A 298 9.92 0.52 6.79
CA ASP A 298 9.72 1.46 5.70
C ASP A 298 10.94 2.39 5.56
N ASP A 299 10.74 3.69 5.73
CA ASP A 299 11.82 4.70 5.76
C ASP A 299 12.23 5.10 7.18
N VAL A 300 11.60 4.53 8.21
CA VAL A 300 11.85 4.91 9.62
C VAL A 300 12.92 4.01 10.22
N ALA A 301 14.11 4.55 10.49
CA ALA A 301 15.14 3.80 11.21
C ALA A 301 14.78 3.72 12.70
N LEU A 302 14.72 2.50 13.21
CA LEU A 302 14.27 2.22 14.58
C LEU A 302 15.43 1.96 15.52
N THR A 303 16.51 1.38 15.01
CA THR A 303 17.68 0.99 15.83
C THR A 303 18.93 0.97 14.98
N ARG A 304 20.03 1.45 15.56
CA ARG A 304 21.40 1.36 15.03
C ARG A 304 22.29 0.77 16.12
N ALA A 305 23.03 -0.28 15.80
CA ALA A 305 23.88 -0.98 16.76
C ALA A 305 25.19 -1.42 16.12
N ARG A 306 26.27 -1.47 16.92
CA ARG A 306 27.52 -2.13 16.52
C ARG A 306 27.46 -3.60 16.93
N VAL A 307 27.90 -4.47 16.03
CA VAL A 307 27.96 -5.91 16.26
C VAL A 307 29.41 -6.38 16.36
N THR A 308 29.60 -7.53 16.99
CA THR A 308 30.90 -8.18 17.15
C THR A 308 30.94 -9.49 16.37
N ALA A 309 32.08 -10.17 16.39
CA ALA A 309 32.19 -11.54 15.90
C ALA A 309 31.39 -12.56 16.75
N ALA A 310 30.85 -12.15 17.91
CA ALA A 310 29.96 -12.97 18.71
C ALA A 310 28.48 -12.73 18.36
N TRP A 311 27.66 -13.76 18.51
CA TRP A 311 26.21 -13.64 18.34
C TRP A 311 25.62 -12.65 19.34
N THR A 312 24.88 -11.68 18.83
CA THR A 312 24.20 -10.64 19.60
C THR A 312 22.77 -10.49 19.10
N THR A 313 21.85 -10.17 20.01
CA THR A 313 20.47 -9.82 19.64
C THR A 313 20.35 -8.31 19.55
N VAL A 314 19.98 -7.81 18.37
CA VAL A 314 19.64 -6.41 18.14
C VAL A 314 18.13 -6.32 17.99
N GLY A 315 17.48 -5.49 18.79
CA GLY A 315 16.02 -5.33 18.77
C GLY A 315 15.61 -3.87 18.69
N CYS A 316 14.41 -3.63 18.16
CA CYS A 316 13.78 -2.31 18.11
C CYS A 316 12.57 -2.19 19.04
N PRO A 317 12.18 -0.96 19.43
CA PRO A 317 10.93 -0.73 20.15
C PRO A 317 9.72 -1.14 19.29
N ALA A 318 8.61 -1.48 19.94
CA ALA A 318 7.36 -1.77 19.26
C ALA A 318 6.75 -0.50 18.65
N LEU A 319 6.39 -0.55 17.37
CA LEU A 319 5.76 0.55 16.64
C LEU A 319 4.37 0.13 16.16
N ALA A 320 3.38 1.01 16.32
CA ALA A 320 2.09 0.82 15.68
C ALA A 320 2.23 1.05 14.17
N LEU A 321 1.85 0.04 13.39
CA LEU A 321 1.82 0.06 11.93
C LEU A 321 0.38 -0.08 11.43
N ALA A 322 0.07 0.58 10.33
CA ALA A 322 -1.20 0.45 9.63
C ALA A 322 -1.40 -0.97 9.10
N ALA A 323 -2.63 -1.31 8.69
CA ALA A 323 -2.81 -2.51 7.87
C ALA A 323 -2.19 -2.32 6.48
N GLY A 324 -1.84 -3.41 5.80
CA GLY A 324 -1.14 -3.39 4.51
C GLY A 324 0.31 -3.90 4.59
N GLY A 325 1.07 -3.64 3.55
CA GLY A 325 2.46 -4.07 3.41
C GLY A 325 3.48 -3.04 3.89
N HIS A 326 4.53 -3.52 4.55
CA HIS A 326 5.64 -2.72 5.06
C HIS A 326 6.98 -3.38 4.71
N ALA A 327 8.01 -2.56 4.48
CA ALA A 327 9.36 -3.00 4.18
C ALA A 327 10.23 -3.02 5.45
N LEU A 328 10.54 -4.20 5.97
CA LEU A 328 11.58 -4.35 7.00
C LEU A 328 12.95 -4.37 6.33
N ARG A 329 13.77 -3.34 6.56
CA ARG A 329 15.10 -3.19 5.99
C ARG A 329 16.19 -3.36 7.04
N ILE A 330 17.18 -4.18 6.72
CA ILE A 330 18.38 -4.41 7.53
C ILE A 330 19.58 -3.93 6.72
N ARG A 331 20.15 -2.79 7.12
CA ARG A 331 21.33 -2.20 6.48
C ARG A 331 22.57 -2.50 7.31
N THR A 332 23.67 -2.79 6.64
CA THR A 332 24.93 -3.05 7.32
C THR A 332 26.16 -2.51 6.59
N SER A 333 27.14 -2.05 7.36
CA SER A 333 28.42 -1.55 6.85
C SER A 333 29.42 -2.65 6.48
N GLY A 334 29.16 -3.90 6.86
CA GLY A 334 30.00 -5.05 6.57
C GLY A 334 29.21 -6.35 6.53
N PRO A 335 29.82 -7.48 6.17
CA PRO A 335 29.13 -8.77 6.14
C PRO A 335 28.57 -9.17 7.51
N LEU A 336 27.35 -9.69 7.52
CA LEU A 336 26.67 -10.20 8.71
C LEU A 336 26.15 -11.62 8.49
N LEU A 337 26.23 -12.44 9.52
CA LEU A 337 25.46 -13.67 9.63
C LEU A 337 24.21 -13.40 10.47
N VAL A 338 23.09 -13.98 10.06
CA VAL A 338 21.79 -13.88 10.72
C VAL A 338 21.28 -15.29 10.95
N ARG A 339 20.97 -15.63 12.20
CA ARG A 339 20.39 -16.96 12.52
C ARG A 339 18.93 -16.91 12.93
N ARG A 340 18.42 -15.71 13.23
CA ARG A 340 17.04 -15.52 13.66
C ARG A 340 16.54 -14.12 13.34
N LEU A 341 15.30 -14.03 12.86
CA LEU A 341 14.53 -12.80 12.72
C LEU A 341 13.18 -13.00 13.42
N ASP A 342 13.01 -12.49 14.63
CA ASP A 342 11.74 -12.52 15.34
C ASP A 342 10.95 -11.23 15.11
N VAL A 343 9.68 -11.39 14.81
CA VAL A 343 8.69 -10.31 14.80
C VAL A 343 7.64 -10.60 15.86
N VAL A 344 7.48 -9.69 16.81
CA VAL A 344 6.40 -9.74 17.81
C VAL A 344 5.32 -8.78 17.37
N ALA A 345 4.13 -9.31 17.09
CA ALA A 345 2.97 -8.58 16.65
C ALA A 345 1.85 -8.66 17.70
N ASP A 346 1.49 -7.50 18.26
CA ASP A 346 0.40 -7.34 19.23
C ASP A 346 -0.69 -6.40 18.70
N GLU A 347 -1.85 -6.40 19.35
CA GLU A 347 -2.97 -5.57 18.93
C GLU A 347 -2.65 -4.07 19.12
N ALA A 348 -3.08 -3.27 18.14
CA ALA A 348 -3.04 -1.81 18.18
C ALA A 348 -4.42 -1.26 17.82
N THR A 349 -4.67 0.01 18.18
CA THR A 349 -5.92 0.69 17.81
C THR A 349 -5.65 1.77 16.77
N PRO A 350 -6.63 2.09 15.89
CA PRO A 350 -6.50 3.23 14.99
C PRO A 350 -6.20 4.54 15.75
N ALA A 351 -6.83 4.74 16.92
CA ALA A 351 -6.58 5.90 17.77
C ALA A 351 -5.13 6.01 18.28
N GLU A 352 -4.47 4.88 18.54
CA GLU A 352 -3.05 4.84 18.90
C GLU A 352 -2.17 5.18 17.69
N LEU A 353 -2.48 4.61 16.52
CA LEU A 353 -1.76 4.81 15.27
C LEU A 353 -1.81 6.28 14.82
N VAL A 354 -3.02 6.83 14.64
CA VAL A 354 -3.19 8.15 14.00
C VAL A 354 -2.60 9.28 14.83
N ARG A 355 -2.55 9.14 16.17
CA ARG A 355 -1.91 10.15 17.04
C ARG A 355 -0.41 10.29 16.75
N ARG A 356 0.25 9.22 16.31
CA ARG A 356 1.69 9.22 16.02
C ARG A 356 2.05 9.81 14.65
N LEU A 357 1.06 10.11 13.81
CA LEU A 357 1.28 10.74 12.50
C LEU A 357 1.88 12.13 12.62
N PRO A 358 2.62 12.61 11.60
CA PRO A 358 3.00 14.02 11.50
C PRO A 358 1.82 14.93 11.83
N PHE A 359 2.01 15.92 12.70
CA PHE A 359 0.89 16.71 13.25
C PHE A 359 0.03 17.34 12.15
N ASP A 360 0.66 17.79 11.07
CA ASP A 360 0.01 18.43 9.94
C ASP A 360 -0.98 17.47 9.24
N MET A 361 -0.56 16.23 9.05
CA MET A 361 -1.39 15.15 8.52
C MET A 361 -2.51 14.77 9.48
N TYR A 362 -2.21 14.66 10.78
CA TYR A 362 -3.23 14.35 11.78
C TYR A 362 -4.29 15.43 11.87
N GLN A 363 -3.91 16.71 11.93
CA GLN A 363 -4.83 17.82 12.16
C GLN A 363 -5.88 17.97 11.06
N ARG A 364 -5.50 17.82 9.79
CA ARG A 364 -6.45 17.93 8.66
C ARG A 364 -7.46 16.78 8.65
N TYR A 365 -7.03 15.54 8.91
CA TYR A 365 -7.93 14.37 8.95
C TYR A 365 -8.78 14.34 10.22
N ALA A 366 -8.20 14.70 11.38
CA ALA A 366 -8.93 14.75 12.64
C ALA A 366 -10.05 15.81 12.62
N GLN A 367 -9.83 16.96 11.99
CA GLN A 367 -10.89 17.95 11.79
C GLN A 367 -12.00 17.41 10.88
N CYS A 368 -11.64 16.74 9.76
CA CYS A 368 -12.62 16.12 8.88
C CYS A 368 -13.47 15.06 9.61
N ALA A 369 -12.85 14.20 10.44
CA ALA A 369 -13.56 13.23 11.27
C ALA A 369 -14.54 13.89 12.25
N ALA A 370 -14.13 15.00 12.88
CA ALA A 370 -14.98 15.75 13.80
C ALA A 370 -16.15 16.45 13.08
N VAL A 371 -15.92 17.00 11.89
CA VAL A 371 -16.96 17.60 11.03
C VAL A 371 -17.94 16.53 10.57
N LEU A 372 -17.43 15.41 10.04
CA LEU A 372 -18.27 14.35 9.49
C LEU A 372 -19.23 13.77 10.53
N ALA A 373 -18.82 13.70 11.79
CA ALA A 373 -19.67 13.29 12.91
C ALA A 373 -20.86 14.24 13.18
N ARG A 374 -20.89 15.43 12.57
CA ARG A 374 -21.98 16.43 12.66
C ARG A 374 -22.79 16.56 11.38
N LEU A 375 -22.35 15.94 10.29
CA LEU A 375 -23.08 15.97 9.04
C LEU A 375 -24.26 14.97 9.07
N PRO A 376 -25.37 15.28 8.38
CA PRO A 376 -26.50 14.37 8.27
C PRO A 376 -26.15 13.11 7.49
N GLY A 377 -26.75 11.98 7.88
CA GLY A 377 -26.49 10.67 7.30
C GLY A 377 -25.79 9.72 8.28
N ARG A 378 -25.83 8.42 7.99
CA ARG A 378 -25.16 7.39 8.81
C ARG A 378 -24.28 6.54 7.92
N ALA A 379 -23.02 6.34 8.35
CA ALA A 379 -22.02 5.49 7.70
C ALA A 379 -21.85 5.78 6.19
N PRO A 380 -21.39 6.99 5.82
CA PRO A 380 -21.23 7.39 4.43
C PRO A 380 -20.17 6.52 3.73
N THR A 381 -20.36 6.28 2.43
CA THR A 381 -19.26 5.81 1.57
C THR A 381 -18.29 6.98 1.34
N ILE A 382 -17.01 6.77 1.60
CA ILE A 382 -15.98 7.83 1.54
C ILE A 382 -15.00 7.52 0.41
N LEU A 383 -14.72 8.53 -0.41
CA LEU A 383 -13.56 8.58 -1.30
C LEU A 383 -12.59 9.63 -0.79
N ASP A 384 -11.30 9.29 -0.78
CA ASP A 384 -10.22 10.20 -0.41
C ASP A 384 -9.28 10.43 -1.60
N VAL A 385 -9.27 11.66 -2.11
CA VAL A 385 -8.43 12.08 -3.24
C VAL A 385 -7.17 12.74 -2.67
N GLY A 386 -6.01 12.19 -3.02
CA GLY A 386 -4.73 12.47 -2.36
C GLY A 386 -4.50 11.64 -1.08
N GLY A 387 -5.27 10.56 -0.90
CA GLY A 387 -5.41 9.82 0.37
C GLY A 387 -4.21 8.97 0.81
N VAL A 388 -3.01 9.18 0.27
CA VAL A 388 -1.80 8.49 0.77
C VAL A 388 -1.25 9.24 1.98
N LEU A 389 -1.49 8.66 3.16
CA LEU A 389 -0.99 9.12 4.45
C LEU A 389 0.41 8.57 4.73
N GLY A 390 1.39 8.98 3.94
CA GLY A 390 2.78 8.52 4.04
C GLY A 390 3.68 9.10 2.95
N GLY A 391 4.84 8.48 2.76
CA GLY A 391 5.86 8.90 1.81
C GLY A 391 6.33 7.75 0.92
N ALA A 392 7.47 7.93 0.24
CA ALA A 392 8.06 6.93 -0.65
C ALA A 392 8.36 5.58 0.06
N GLY A 393 8.57 5.61 1.38
CA GLY A 393 8.82 4.42 2.19
C GLY A 393 7.63 3.55 2.49
N GLY A 394 6.41 4.07 2.37
CA GLY A 394 5.19 3.38 2.78
C GLY A 394 4.15 4.31 3.40
N HIS A 395 2.98 3.76 3.69
CA HIS A 395 1.88 4.45 4.36
C HIS A 395 2.01 4.33 5.89
N LEU A 396 1.85 5.45 6.59
CA LEU A 396 1.89 5.54 8.05
C LEU A 396 0.51 5.27 8.68
N ALA A 397 -0.55 5.55 7.93
CA ALA A 397 -1.94 5.27 8.24
C ALA A 397 -2.74 5.14 6.95
N THR A 398 -4.02 4.87 7.09
CA THR A 398 -5.00 4.81 6.01
C THR A 398 -6.16 5.74 6.33
N THR A 399 -6.91 6.16 5.33
CA THR A 399 -8.15 6.92 5.54
C THR A 399 -9.09 6.19 6.52
N GLY A 400 -9.18 4.85 6.41
CA GLY A 400 -9.98 4.02 7.31
C GLY A 400 -9.61 4.12 8.79
N ASP A 401 -8.38 4.51 9.13
CA ASP A 401 -7.95 4.67 10.53
C ASP A 401 -8.56 5.90 11.21
N PHE A 402 -8.94 6.93 10.43
CA PHE A 402 -9.67 8.10 10.93
C PHE A 402 -11.19 7.92 10.83
N PHE A 403 -11.65 7.14 9.85
CA PHE A 403 -13.06 6.97 9.52
C PHE A 403 -13.47 5.50 9.60
N PRO A 404 -13.50 4.88 10.80
CA PRO A 404 -13.99 3.52 10.94
C PRO A 404 -15.48 3.48 10.59
N ALA A 405 -15.80 2.96 9.41
CA ALA A 405 -17.15 2.93 8.85
C ALA A 405 -17.59 1.49 8.51
N ALA A 406 -18.88 1.32 8.21
CA ALA A 406 -19.44 0.02 7.82
C ALA A 406 -18.89 -0.48 6.47
N ALA A 407 -18.52 0.44 5.57
CA ALA A 407 -17.78 0.18 4.35
C ALA A 407 -16.43 0.92 4.44
N PRO A 408 -15.32 0.30 4.05
CA PRO A 408 -14.01 0.94 4.16
C PRO A 408 -13.88 2.08 3.14
N PRO A 409 -13.23 3.20 3.52
CA PRO A 409 -12.94 4.28 2.58
C PRO A 409 -12.07 3.81 1.42
N VAL A 410 -12.32 4.36 0.23
CA VAL A 410 -11.44 4.17 -0.94
C VAL A 410 -10.49 5.36 -1.01
N SER A 411 -9.18 5.09 -1.15
CA SER A 411 -8.18 6.15 -1.29
C SER A 411 -7.60 6.14 -2.69
N THR A 412 -7.39 7.32 -3.26
CA THR A 412 -6.79 7.53 -4.58
C THR A 412 -5.67 8.55 -4.48
N ASP A 413 -4.56 8.30 -5.16
CA ASP A 413 -3.42 9.22 -5.21
C ASP A 413 -2.61 8.94 -6.47
N VAL A 414 -1.75 9.87 -6.88
CA VAL A 414 -0.76 9.62 -7.93
C VAL A 414 0.37 8.72 -7.43
N ARG A 415 0.62 8.74 -6.12
CA ARG A 415 1.58 7.89 -5.42
C ARG A 415 1.01 6.49 -5.22
N ALA A 416 1.89 5.50 -5.22
CA ALA A 416 1.53 4.13 -4.90
C ALA A 416 1.65 3.88 -3.38
N SER A 417 0.87 2.93 -2.87
CA SER A 417 0.88 2.48 -1.47
C SER A 417 0.48 1.02 -1.42
N ASP A 418 1.07 0.27 -0.49
CA ASP A 418 0.75 -1.14 -0.25
C ASP A 418 -0.43 -1.29 0.69
N HIS A 419 -1.60 -0.77 0.29
CA HIS A 419 -2.84 -0.94 1.03
C HIS A 419 -3.95 -1.40 0.09
N PRO A 420 -4.76 -2.42 0.47
CA PRO A 420 -5.74 -3.04 -0.43
C PRO A 420 -6.81 -2.08 -0.99
N ASP A 421 -7.21 -1.04 -0.25
CA ASP A 421 -8.19 -0.05 -0.76
C ASP A 421 -7.54 1.16 -1.46
N HIS A 422 -6.21 1.18 -1.58
CA HIS A 422 -5.53 2.25 -2.29
C HIS A 422 -5.57 2.02 -3.81
N ARG A 423 -5.75 3.12 -4.55
CA ARG A 423 -5.74 3.13 -6.01
C ARG A 423 -4.80 4.22 -6.52
N ALA A 424 -3.69 3.81 -7.14
CA ALA A 424 -2.82 4.74 -7.84
C ALA A 424 -3.50 5.22 -9.15
N VAL A 425 -3.91 6.48 -9.21
CA VAL A 425 -4.63 7.09 -10.34
C VAL A 425 -3.80 8.22 -10.96
N ALA A 426 -3.83 8.34 -12.29
CA ALA A 426 -3.23 9.51 -12.93
C ALA A 426 -4.08 10.77 -12.67
N PRO A 427 -3.49 11.98 -12.74
CA PRO A 427 -4.26 13.22 -12.70
C PRO A 427 -5.36 13.25 -13.77
N GLY A 428 -6.50 13.85 -13.43
CA GLY A 428 -7.66 14.00 -14.32
C GLY A 428 -8.88 13.22 -13.83
N ARG A 429 -9.62 12.62 -14.77
CA ARG A 429 -10.89 11.93 -14.48
C ARG A 429 -10.68 10.66 -13.65
N LEU A 430 -11.34 10.58 -12.50
CA LEU A 430 -11.31 9.45 -11.59
C LEU A 430 -12.12 8.28 -12.16
N PRO A 431 -11.70 7.03 -11.90
CA PRO A 431 -12.32 5.82 -12.46
C PRO A 431 -13.58 5.40 -11.67
N PHE A 432 -14.47 6.35 -11.41
CA PHE A 432 -15.73 6.12 -10.71
C PHE A 432 -16.90 6.74 -11.48
N ALA A 433 -18.07 6.12 -11.34
CA ALA A 433 -19.31 6.65 -11.88
C ALA A 433 -19.71 7.95 -11.14
N ASP A 434 -20.63 8.69 -11.75
CA ASP A 434 -21.17 9.92 -11.15
C ASP A 434 -21.89 9.60 -9.84
N ALA A 435 -21.78 10.51 -8.86
CA ALA A 435 -22.40 10.41 -7.54
C ALA A 435 -22.17 9.04 -6.85
N SER A 436 -20.96 8.49 -6.95
CA SER A 436 -20.60 7.19 -6.37
C SER A 436 -20.43 7.25 -4.84
N PHE A 437 -20.02 8.39 -4.29
CA PHE A 437 -19.65 8.52 -2.88
C PHE A 437 -20.49 9.57 -2.15
N ASP A 438 -21.04 9.23 -0.98
CA ASP A 438 -21.71 10.19 -0.08
C ASP A 438 -20.80 11.37 0.29
N VAL A 439 -19.53 11.07 0.53
CA VAL A 439 -18.52 12.02 1.00
C VAL A 439 -17.24 11.85 0.19
N VAL A 440 -16.69 12.97 -0.27
CA VAL A 440 -15.38 13.02 -0.93
C VAL A 440 -14.45 13.94 -0.14
N LEU A 441 -13.29 13.41 0.25
CA LEU A 441 -12.20 14.18 0.84
C LEU A 441 -11.22 14.58 -0.26
N CYS A 442 -10.76 15.83 -0.21
CA CYS A 442 -9.67 16.33 -1.04
C CYS A 442 -8.82 17.24 -0.15
N LEU A 443 -7.81 16.66 0.50
CA LEU A 443 -7.08 17.33 1.57
C LEU A 443 -5.64 17.59 1.10
N ASP A 444 -5.33 18.87 0.90
CA ASP A 444 -4.02 19.36 0.49
C ASP A 444 -3.58 18.76 -0.86
N VAL A 445 -4.45 18.90 -1.86
CA VAL A 445 -4.22 18.48 -3.24
C VAL A 445 -4.28 19.68 -4.20
N LEU A 446 -5.17 20.63 -3.95
CA LEU A 446 -5.50 21.71 -4.88
C LEU A 446 -4.30 22.64 -5.17
N GLU A 447 -3.44 22.84 -4.18
CA GLU A 447 -2.19 23.60 -4.26
C GLU A 447 -1.11 22.91 -5.12
N HIS A 448 -1.16 21.59 -5.24
CA HIS A 448 -0.30 20.80 -6.12
C HIS A 448 -0.79 20.76 -7.57
N VAL A 449 -2.01 21.24 -7.83
CA VAL A 449 -2.59 21.30 -9.17
C VAL A 449 -2.32 22.68 -9.78
N ALA A 450 -1.84 22.68 -11.03
CA ALA A 450 -1.64 23.88 -11.81
C ALA A 450 -2.93 24.71 -11.91
N VAL A 451 -2.81 26.04 -11.90
CA VAL A 451 -3.96 26.97 -11.84
C VAL A 451 -5.04 26.64 -12.87
N ASP A 452 -4.64 26.33 -14.10
CA ASP A 452 -5.55 26.06 -15.22
C ASP A 452 -6.32 24.74 -15.06
N ASP A 453 -5.78 23.78 -14.29
CA ASP A 453 -6.35 22.45 -14.08
C ASP A 453 -7.22 22.36 -12.81
N ARG A 454 -7.14 23.36 -11.91
CA ARG A 454 -7.89 23.36 -10.63
C ARG A 454 -9.39 23.23 -10.82
N ARG A 455 -9.94 23.91 -11.84
CA ARG A 455 -11.37 23.82 -12.14
C ARG A 455 -11.77 22.41 -12.56
N ALA A 456 -10.96 21.75 -13.38
CA ALA A 456 -11.23 20.38 -13.80
C ALA A 456 -11.22 19.41 -12.62
N LEU A 457 -10.31 19.61 -11.64
CA LEU A 457 -10.35 18.87 -10.38
C LEU A 457 -11.65 19.14 -9.61
N LEU A 458 -12.07 20.40 -9.44
CA LEU A 458 -13.30 20.72 -8.73
C LEU A 458 -14.55 20.15 -9.42
N ASP A 459 -14.61 20.20 -10.76
CA ASP A 459 -15.68 19.60 -11.56
C ASP A 459 -15.72 18.07 -11.33
N GLU A 460 -14.55 17.44 -11.28
CA GLU A 460 -14.41 16.00 -11.06
C GLU A 460 -14.81 15.59 -9.64
N LEU A 461 -14.39 16.34 -8.61
CA LEU A 461 -14.82 16.13 -7.23
C LEU A 461 -16.34 16.24 -7.12
N ALA A 462 -16.94 17.26 -7.73
CA ALA A 462 -18.40 17.43 -7.76
C ALA A 462 -19.09 16.24 -8.42
N ARG A 463 -18.56 15.77 -9.57
CA ARG A 463 -19.13 14.67 -10.35
C ARG A 463 -19.23 13.37 -9.55
N VAL A 464 -18.17 12.98 -8.85
CA VAL A 464 -18.16 11.70 -8.09
C VAL A 464 -18.85 11.81 -6.72
N THR A 465 -19.14 13.01 -6.26
CA THR A 465 -19.79 13.30 -4.98
C THR A 465 -21.30 13.22 -5.08
N ARG A 466 -21.92 12.49 -4.16
CA ARG A 466 -23.37 12.45 -3.98
C ARG A 466 -23.88 13.59 -3.10
N ARG A 467 -23.13 13.96 -2.05
CA ARG A 467 -23.55 15.01 -1.13
C ARG A 467 -22.44 15.92 -0.63
N PHE A 468 -21.45 15.41 0.10
CA PHE A 468 -20.48 16.28 0.77
C PHE A 468 -19.10 16.22 0.14
N VAL A 469 -18.49 17.39 -0.10
CA VAL A 469 -17.05 17.52 -0.34
C VAL A 469 -16.42 18.17 0.90
N LEU A 470 -15.37 17.55 1.42
CA LEU A 470 -14.47 18.16 2.41
C LEU A 470 -13.15 18.50 1.70
N LEU A 471 -13.00 19.75 1.32
CA LEU A 471 -11.86 20.28 0.56
C LEU A 471 -10.98 21.11 1.49
N ALA A 472 -9.75 20.69 1.73
CA ALA A 472 -8.77 21.47 2.48
C ALA A 472 -7.59 21.86 1.59
N ALA A 473 -7.12 23.10 1.73
CA ALA A 473 -5.90 23.56 1.07
C ALA A 473 -5.30 24.75 1.85
N PRO A 474 -3.97 24.99 1.72
CA PRO A 474 -3.35 26.24 2.11
C PRO A 474 -3.75 27.33 1.11
N PHE A 475 -4.86 28.02 1.37
CA PHE A 475 -5.34 29.08 0.49
C PHE A 475 -4.46 30.34 0.58
N ALA A 476 -4.59 31.23 -0.41
CA ALA A 476 -3.88 32.50 -0.49
C ALA A 476 -4.35 33.53 0.56
N THR A 477 -4.26 33.17 1.84
CA THR A 477 -4.58 34.01 2.99
C THR A 477 -3.31 34.56 3.64
N SER A 478 -3.47 35.54 4.53
CA SER A 478 -2.35 36.23 5.18
C SER A 478 -1.39 35.25 5.87
N GLY A 479 -0.10 35.35 5.53
CA GLY A 479 0.98 34.59 6.17
C GLY A 479 1.30 33.22 5.55
N VAL A 480 0.39 32.62 4.77
CA VAL A 480 0.58 31.27 4.21
C VAL A 480 1.77 31.19 3.25
N ALA A 481 1.84 32.12 2.30
CA ALA A 481 2.94 32.17 1.35
C ALA A 481 4.29 32.48 2.00
N ASP A 482 4.30 33.25 3.10
CA ASP A 482 5.52 33.56 3.84
C ASP A 482 5.99 32.34 4.64
N ALA A 483 5.07 31.60 5.25
CA ALA A 483 5.35 30.34 5.95
C ALA A 483 5.95 29.29 4.99
N ASP A 484 5.38 29.13 3.79
CA ASP A 484 5.91 28.20 2.78
C ASP A 484 7.32 28.61 2.30
N ARG A 485 7.56 29.91 2.04
CA ARG A 485 8.90 30.40 1.66
C ARG A 485 9.92 30.19 2.77
N LEU A 486 9.53 30.46 4.02
CA LEU A 486 10.38 30.25 5.19
C LEU A 486 10.77 28.78 5.30
N LEU A 487 9.78 27.88 5.27
CA LEU A 487 10.02 26.45 5.41
C LEU A 487 10.85 25.89 4.25
N PHE A 488 10.55 26.29 3.01
CA PHE A 488 11.32 25.92 1.82
C PHE A 488 12.78 26.30 1.96
N SER A 489 13.05 27.56 2.33
CA SER A 489 14.42 28.08 2.49
C SER A 489 15.17 27.37 3.60
N LEU A 490 14.49 27.03 4.71
CA LEU A 490 15.12 26.33 5.84
C LEU A 490 15.43 24.86 5.52
N ILE A 491 14.54 24.16 4.81
CA ILE A 491 14.79 22.77 4.37
C ILE A 491 15.99 22.76 3.42
N GLU A 492 16.02 23.66 2.44
CA GLU A 492 17.13 23.75 1.49
C GLU A 492 18.44 24.08 2.21
N ALA A 493 18.44 25.06 3.12
CA ALA A 493 19.62 25.42 3.88
C ALA A 493 20.13 24.31 4.81
N ARG A 494 19.23 23.53 5.43
CA ARG A 494 19.59 22.48 6.39
C ARG A 494 19.97 21.15 5.72
N HIS A 495 19.21 20.74 4.71
CA HIS A 495 19.31 19.40 4.12
C HIS A 495 19.89 19.40 2.70
N GLY A 496 20.07 20.57 2.08
CA GLY A 496 20.71 20.70 0.76
C GLY A 496 19.86 20.22 -0.41
N TYR A 497 18.54 20.10 -0.25
CA TYR A 497 17.62 19.75 -1.33
C TYR A 497 16.37 20.65 -1.34
N ALA A 498 15.81 20.86 -2.53
CA ALA A 498 14.55 21.58 -2.71
C ALA A 498 13.37 20.63 -2.40
N HIS A 499 12.57 20.96 -1.39
CA HIS A 499 11.42 20.15 -1.01
C HIS A 499 10.33 20.20 -2.08
N GLN A 500 10.06 19.07 -2.74
CA GLN A 500 9.19 18.99 -3.92
C GLN A 500 7.81 19.62 -3.69
N PHE A 501 7.11 19.24 -2.62
CA PHE A 501 5.74 19.73 -2.36
C PHE A 501 5.69 21.25 -2.16
N LEU A 502 6.66 21.83 -1.45
CA LEU A 502 6.72 23.28 -1.23
C LEU A 502 7.15 24.01 -2.51
N HIS A 503 8.00 23.39 -3.31
CA HIS A 503 8.34 23.90 -4.63
C HIS A 503 7.10 24.00 -5.51
N GLU A 504 6.25 22.97 -5.53
CA GLU A 504 4.98 22.96 -6.27
C GLU A 504 4.03 24.06 -5.76
N HIS A 505 3.88 24.25 -4.45
CA HIS A 505 3.06 25.34 -3.90
C HIS A 505 3.50 26.71 -4.40
N LEU A 506 4.82 26.97 -4.37
CA LEU A 506 5.39 28.24 -4.79
C LEU A 506 5.33 28.43 -6.31
N ALA A 507 5.45 27.34 -7.08
CA ALA A 507 5.40 27.37 -8.54
C ALA A 507 3.97 27.53 -9.08
N HIS A 508 3.00 26.81 -8.52
CA HIS A 508 1.59 26.89 -8.92
C HIS A 508 0.85 28.05 -8.25
N GLY A 509 1.37 28.57 -7.14
CA GLY A 509 0.73 29.57 -6.29
C GLY A 509 -0.40 28.97 -5.45
N HIS A 510 -0.68 29.56 -4.30
CA HIS A 510 -1.76 29.09 -3.42
C HIS A 510 -3.16 29.24 -4.07
N PRO A 511 -4.11 28.31 -3.81
CA PRO A 511 -5.49 28.45 -4.29
C PRO A 511 -6.18 29.72 -3.76
N ASP A 512 -7.01 30.35 -4.59
CA ASP A 512 -7.85 31.48 -4.18
C ASP A 512 -9.07 31.00 -3.40
N LEU A 513 -9.15 31.37 -2.12
CA LEU A 513 -10.26 30.98 -1.24
C LEU A 513 -11.59 31.55 -1.73
N ALA A 514 -11.62 32.84 -2.09
CA ALA A 514 -12.85 33.50 -2.49
C ALA A 514 -13.38 32.95 -3.82
N GLY A 515 -12.49 32.76 -4.79
CA GLY A 515 -12.81 32.12 -6.07
C GLY A 515 -13.29 30.67 -5.91
N THR A 516 -12.68 29.91 -5.00
CA THR A 516 -13.10 28.50 -4.75
C THR A 516 -14.49 28.44 -4.10
N ILE A 517 -14.80 29.32 -3.15
CA ILE A 517 -16.15 29.44 -2.57
C ILE A 517 -17.16 29.83 -3.65
N ALA A 518 -16.85 30.87 -4.43
CA ALA A 518 -17.73 31.38 -5.48
C ALA A 518 -18.03 30.31 -6.55
N TYR A 519 -17.05 29.45 -6.88
CA TYR A 519 -17.26 28.31 -7.76
C TYR A 519 -18.38 27.40 -7.22
N TRP A 520 -18.28 26.95 -5.97
CA TRP A 520 -19.25 26.03 -5.37
C TRP A 520 -20.63 26.66 -5.22
N GLU A 521 -20.70 27.91 -4.74
CA GLU A 521 -21.96 28.64 -4.61
C GLU A 521 -22.64 28.87 -5.98
N SER A 522 -21.87 29.15 -7.03
CA SER A 522 -22.40 29.28 -8.40
C SER A 522 -22.96 27.96 -8.95
N ALA A 523 -22.48 26.83 -8.45
CA ALA A 523 -23.01 25.50 -8.75
C ALA A 523 -24.22 25.11 -7.86
N GLY A 524 -24.69 26.03 -7.00
CA GLY A 524 -25.84 25.81 -6.11
C GLY A 524 -25.50 25.08 -4.81
N ALA A 525 -24.22 24.90 -4.49
CA ALA A 525 -23.80 24.26 -3.25
C ALA A 525 -23.82 25.24 -2.07
N SER A 526 -23.98 24.71 -0.86
CA SER A 526 -23.78 25.46 0.38
C SER A 526 -22.36 25.21 0.91
N VAL A 527 -21.72 26.25 1.46
CA VAL A 527 -20.32 26.18 1.90
C VAL A 527 -20.15 26.74 3.31
N VAL A 528 -19.39 26.01 4.14
CA VAL A 528 -18.87 26.48 5.43
C VAL A 528 -17.36 26.34 5.43
N VAL A 529 -16.66 27.41 5.80
CA VAL A 529 -15.20 27.46 5.86
C VAL A 529 -14.73 27.41 7.30
N LEU A 530 -13.81 26.51 7.59
CA LEU A 530 -13.20 26.34 8.91
C LEU A 530 -11.68 26.53 8.83
N PRO A 531 -11.07 27.37 9.69
CA PRO A 531 -9.63 27.45 9.82
C PRO A 531 -9.04 26.13 10.37
N ASN A 532 -7.84 25.77 9.95
CA ASN A 532 -7.09 24.61 10.42
C ASN A 532 -5.58 24.92 10.46
N GLY A 533 -4.90 24.43 11.48
CA GLY A 533 -3.48 24.69 11.67
C GLY A 533 -3.24 26.16 12.00
N TYR A 534 -3.59 26.60 13.22
CA TYR A 534 -3.29 27.95 13.69
C TYR A 534 -1.82 28.30 13.41
N LEU A 535 -1.62 29.30 12.55
CA LEU A 535 -0.37 29.50 11.82
C LEU A 535 0.86 29.62 12.73
N PRO A 536 0.83 30.36 13.86
CA PRO A 536 1.99 30.43 14.76
C PRO A 536 2.38 29.09 15.39
N TYR A 537 1.41 28.22 15.71
CA TYR A 537 1.71 26.89 16.24
C TYR A 537 2.17 25.95 15.14
N TRP A 538 1.56 26.06 13.96
CA TRP A 538 1.96 25.32 12.78
C TRP A 538 3.42 25.60 12.41
N GLU A 539 3.81 26.88 12.28
CA GLU A 539 5.20 27.28 11.98
C GLU A 539 6.17 26.76 13.04
N ALA A 540 5.85 26.94 14.33
CA ALA A 540 6.68 26.44 15.41
C ALA A 540 6.89 24.92 15.34
N MET A 541 5.83 24.15 15.07
CA MET A 541 5.93 22.70 14.93
C MET A 541 6.69 22.27 13.68
N GLN A 542 6.55 22.97 12.56
CA GLN A 542 7.35 22.69 11.36
C GLN A 542 8.84 22.90 11.63
N LEU A 543 9.21 23.98 12.32
CA LEU A 543 10.59 24.24 12.73
C LEU A 543 11.14 23.15 13.67
N LEU A 544 10.33 22.67 14.61
CA LEU A 544 10.71 21.56 15.50
C LEU A 544 10.86 20.24 14.72
N ASN A 545 9.99 19.99 13.74
CA ASN A 545 10.07 18.82 12.88
C ASN A 545 11.34 18.79 12.05
N LEU A 546 11.87 19.93 11.59
CA LEU A 546 13.17 19.96 10.89
C LEU A 546 14.32 19.44 11.75
N THR A 547 14.21 19.54 13.08
CA THR A 547 15.19 18.98 14.02
C THR A 547 14.89 17.52 14.35
N LEU A 548 13.63 17.14 14.46
CA LEU A 548 13.21 15.78 14.86
C LEU A 548 13.14 14.77 13.71
N ALA A 549 13.05 15.22 12.45
CA ALA A 549 12.86 14.36 11.28
C ALA A 549 14.13 13.65 10.80
N GLU A 550 15.20 13.63 11.59
CA GLU A 550 16.39 12.86 11.25
C GLU A 550 16.08 11.36 11.28
N PRO A 551 16.57 10.55 10.32
CA PRO A 551 16.22 9.13 10.20
C PRO A 551 16.42 8.33 11.49
N ALA A 552 17.37 8.73 12.36
CA ALA A 552 17.68 8.09 13.64
C ALA A 552 16.70 8.43 14.79
N MET A 553 15.71 9.29 14.56
CA MET A 553 14.84 9.86 15.60
C MET A 553 13.41 9.30 15.57
N GLY A 554 13.13 8.25 14.80
CA GLY A 554 11.78 7.73 14.52
C GLY A 554 10.82 7.65 15.71
N GLU A 555 11.20 6.99 16.81
CA GLU A 555 10.32 6.87 17.99
C GLU A 555 10.18 8.19 18.77
N ARG A 556 11.24 9.02 18.83
CA ARG A 556 11.15 10.34 19.49
C ARG A 556 10.26 11.28 18.70
N TYR A 557 10.40 11.28 17.38
CA TYR A 557 9.53 12.00 16.45
C TYR A 557 8.07 11.57 16.66
N ALA A 558 7.77 10.26 16.57
CA ALA A 558 6.42 9.72 16.75
C ALA A 558 5.81 10.09 18.11
N ARG A 559 6.61 10.03 19.19
CA ARG A 559 6.17 10.44 20.54
C ARG A 559 5.91 11.95 20.63
N GLY A 560 6.75 12.77 20.01
CA GLY A 560 6.56 14.21 19.90
C GLY A 560 5.25 14.55 19.18
N GLN A 561 4.99 13.90 18.04
CA GLN A 561 3.73 14.05 17.32
C GLN A 561 2.54 13.64 18.17
N ALA A 562 2.59 12.46 18.82
CA ALA A 562 1.50 11.99 19.68
C ALA A 562 1.16 12.95 20.81
N THR A 563 2.19 13.54 21.44
CA THR A 563 2.02 14.50 22.53
C THR A 563 1.32 15.78 22.03
N TYR A 564 1.75 16.29 20.88
CA TYR A 564 1.14 17.48 20.30
C TYR A 564 -0.28 17.23 19.80
N ASN A 565 -0.50 16.12 19.08
CA ASN A 565 -1.79 15.73 18.50
C ASN A 565 -2.87 15.42 19.54
N GLU A 566 -2.47 15.01 20.74
CA GLU A 566 -3.38 14.82 21.89
C GLU A 566 -3.77 16.15 22.55
N ALA A 567 -2.85 17.11 22.59
CA ALA A 567 -3.02 18.35 23.35
C ALA A 567 -3.58 19.52 22.54
N VAL A 568 -3.29 19.59 21.24
CA VAL A 568 -3.52 20.79 20.42
C VAL A 568 -4.57 20.54 19.35
N ARG A 569 -5.72 21.21 19.53
CA ARG A 569 -6.78 21.38 18.53
C ARG A 569 -7.08 22.86 18.46
N ASP A 570 -6.67 23.51 17.37
CA ASP A 570 -6.79 24.96 17.25
C ASP A 570 -7.32 25.37 15.88
N TRP A 571 -8.61 25.70 15.84
CA TRP A 571 -9.33 26.08 14.63
C TRP A 571 -9.59 27.58 14.67
N ARG A 572 -8.51 28.38 14.61
CA ARG A 572 -8.56 29.83 14.66
C ARG A 572 -7.69 30.46 13.59
N GLU A 573 -8.03 31.70 13.26
CA GLU A 573 -7.20 32.57 12.44
C GLU A 573 -6.06 33.25 13.23
N PRO A 574 -4.94 33.60 12.58
CA PRO A 574 -4.58 33.21 11.21
C PRO A 574 -4.31 31.70 11.11
N ALA A 575 -4.80 31.06 10.06
CA ALA A 575 -4.62 29.63 9.81
C ALA A 575 -3.71 29.37 8.60
N TYR A 576 -2.95 28.28 8.66
CA TYR A 576 -2.15 27.83 7.52
C TYR A 576 -3.04 27.31 6.38
N ARG A 577 -4.13 26.63 6.73
CA ARG A 577 -5.07 26.04 5.77
C ARG A 577 -6.52 26.28 6.17
N HIS A 578 -7.42 26.16 5.20
CA HIS A 578 -8.87 26.21 5.45
C HIS A 578 -9.52 24.94 4.93
N LEU A 579 -10.48 24.42 5.70
CA LEU A 579 -11.36 23.33 5.30
C LEU A 579 -12.69 23.92 4.84
N LEU A 580 -13.03 23.69 3.58
CA LEU A 580 -14.35 23.94 3.02
C LEU A 580 -15.17 22.66 3.18
N VAL A 581 -16.28 22.78 3.91
CA VAL A 581 -17.34 21.78 3.95
C VAL A 581 -18.39 22.22 2.95
N VAL A 582 -18.63 21.41 1.93
CA VAL A 582 -19.51 21.73 0.80
C VAL A 582 -20.62 20.70 0.72
N ASP A 583 -21.89 21.13 0.77
CA ASP A 583 -23.02 20.27 0.39
C ASP A 583 -23.39 20.59 -1.07
N VAL A 584 -23.07 19.69 -1.99
CA VAL A 584 -23.31 19.87 -3.44
C VAL A 584 -24.80 19.90 -3.79
N GLN A 585 -25.67 19.52 -2.84
CA GLN A 585 -27.13 19.62 -2.99
C GLN A 585 -27.70 20.92 -2.45
N GLY A 586 -26.89 21.79 -1.83
CA GLY A 586 -27.31 23.10 -1.34
C GLY A 586 -28.09 23.07 -0.02
N GLY A 587 -28.09 21.95 0.71
CA GLY A 587 -28.71 21.86 2.05
C GLY A 587 -27.96 22.73 3.07
N ASP A 588 -28.65 23.38 4.01
CA ASP A 588 -28.06 24.30 4.98
C ASP A 588 -28.23 23.86 6.45
N GLU A 589 -28.97 22.77 6.70
CA GLU A 589 -29.37 22.31 8.04
C GLU A 589 -28.20 21.92 8.95
N TRP A 590 -27.04 21.65 8.35
CA TRP A 590 -25.81 21.22 9.02
C TRP A 590 -24.89 22.40 9.36
N CYS A 591 -25.08 23.56 8.73
CA CYS A 591 -24.13 24.68 8.77
C CYS A 591 -23.89 25.18 10.19
N ASP A 592 -24.96 25.39 10.97
CA ASP A 592 -24.86 25.92 12.33
C ASP A 592 -24.17 24.93 13.28
N ALA A 593 -24.39 23.63 13.10
CA ALA A 593 -23.72 22.61 13.90
C ALA A 593 -22.20 22.59 13.66
N VAL A 594 -21.78 22.76 12.40
CA VAL A 594 -20.37 22.81 12.00
C VAL A 594 -19.69 24.11 12.43
N ARG A 595 -20.34 25.27 12.23
CA ARG A 595 -19.84 26.57 12.73
C ARG A 595 -19.72 26.59 14.24
N GLY A 596 -20.72 26.04 14.95
CA GLY A 596 -20.73 25.92 16.40
C GLY A 596 -19.59 25.05 16.93
N LEU A 597 -19.26 23.95 16.25
CA LEU A 597 -18.11 23.11 16.57
C LEU A 597 -16.80 23.90 16.48
N ALA A 598 -16.58 24.64 15.39
CA ALA A 598 -15.36 25.43 15.22
C ALA A 598 -15.24 26.57 16.23
N ALA A 599 -16.34 27.25 16.53
CA ALA A 599 -16.38 28.29 17.56
C ALA A 599 -16.03 27.72 18.95
N ALA A 600 -16.51 26.51 19.27
CA ALA A 600 -16.20 25.85 20.54
C ALA A 600 -14.72 25.46 20.66
N GLU A 601 -14.14 24.85 19.61
CA GLU A 601 -12.71 24.50 19.58
C GLU A 601 -11.82 25.75 19.68
N ALA A 602 -12.17 26.81 18.94
CA ALA A 602 -11.49 28.11 19.02
C ALA A 602 -11.54 28.72 20.43
N ALA A 603 -12.71 28.68 21.09
CA ALA A 603 -12.87 29.20 22.45
C ALA A 603 -12.06 28.37 23.47
N ALA A 604 -12.08 27.03 23.33
CA ALA A 604 -11.32 26.13 24.18
C ALA A 604 -9.80 26.35 24.04
N ALA A 605 -9.31 26.58 22.82
CA ALA A 605 -7.90 26.89 22.55
C ALA A 605 -7.46 28.24 23.14
N ARG A 606 -8.35 29.25 23.16
CA ARG A 606 -8.10 30.57 23.78
C ARG A 606 -8.11 30.56 25.30
N ALA A 607 -8.83 29.63 25.92
CA ALA A 607 -8.93 29.57 27.36
C ALA A 607 -7.55 29.34 28.00
N PRO A 608 -7.27 29.86 29.21
CA PRO A 608 -5.98 29.67 29.88
C PRO A 608 -5.53 28.21 29.96
N ALA A 609 -6.48 27.29 30.18
CA ALA A 609 -6.21 25.85 30.18
C ALA A 609 -5.80 25.31 28.80
N GLY A 610 -6.41 25.80 27.72
CA GLY A 610 -6.04 25.43 26.35
C GLY A 610 -4.63 25.90 26.00
N VAL A 611 -4.32 27.16 26.30
CA VAL A 611 -2.97 27.74 26.10
C VAL A 611 -1.92 26.99 26.91
N ALA A 612 -2.21 26.67 28.19
CA ALA A 612 -1.29 25.92 29.04
C ALA A 612 -1.02 24.50 28.51
N ARG A 613 -2.06 23.80 28.00
CA ARG A 613 -1.89 22.47 27.37
C ARG A 613 -1.01 22.55 26.12
N ALA A 614 -1.24 23.52 25.24
CA ALA A 614 -0.43 23.69 24.03
C ALA A 614 1.03 24.02 24.37
N ALA A 615 1.26 24.92 25.33
CA ALA A 615 2.61 25.26 25.80
C ALA A 615 3.35 24.05 26.39
N ALA A 616 2.67 23.24 27.22
CA ALA A 616 3.26 22.02 27.80
C ALA A 616 3.61 20.98 26.73
N ALA A 617 2.75 20.82 25.72
CA ALA A 617 3.01 19.91 24.60
C ALA A 617 4.21 20.37 23.77
N LEU A 618 4.25 21.65 23.37
CA LEU A 618 5.38 22.23 22.64
C LEU A 618 6.69 22.12 23.45
N SER A 619 6.66 22.39 24.76
CA SER A 619 7.83 22.21 25.63
C SER A 619 8.33 20.77 25.61
N THR A 620 7.43 19.79 25.67
CA THR A 620 7.80 18.37 25.61
C THR A 620 8.46 18.01 24.28
N VAL A 621 7.93 18.54 23.15
CA VAL A 621 8.52 18.34 21.83
C VAL A 621 9.92 18.96 21.74
N VAL A 622 10.10 20.17 22.29
CA VAL A 622 11.41 20.84 22.40
C VAL A 622 12.40 20.00 23.20
N ASP A 623 11.99 19.46 24.34
CA ASP A 623 12.86 18.65 25.18
C ASP A 623 13.30 17.35 24.48
N LEU A 624 12.39 16.73 23.72
CA LEU A 624 12.71 15.57 22.89
C LEU A 624 13.72 15.91 21.77
N ALA A 625 13.62 17.11 21.18
CA ALA A 625 14.54 17.60 20.16
C ALA A 625 15.94 17.90 20.74
N ARG A 626 16.02 18.51 21.94
CA ARG A 626 17.29 18.86 22.60
C ARG A 626 18.11 17.66 23.04
N ALA A 627 17.47 16.55 23.43
CA ALA A 627 18.15 15.33 23.87
C ALA A 627 18.98 14.63 22.77
N HIS A 628 19.20 15.26 21.61
CA HIS A 628 20.02 14.79 20.51
C HIS A 628 21.34 15.57 20.33
N GLU A 629 21.47 16.78 20.89
CA GLU A 629 22.70 17.61 20.76
C GLU A 629 23.85 17.18 21.69
N THR A 630 23.91 15.90 22.07
CA THR A 630 25.03 15.26 22.81
C THR A 630 25.49 14.03 22.07
#